data_AF-A0A897NUY8-F1
#
_entry.id   AF-A0A897NUY8-F1
#
_cell.length_a   1.000
_cell.length_b   1.000
_cell.length_c   1.000
_cell.angle_alpha   90.00
_cell.angle_beta   90.00
_cell.angle_gamma   90.00
#
_symmetry.space_group_name_H-M   'P 1'
#
loop_
_entity.id
_entity.type
_entity.pdbx_description
1 polymer ?
#
loop_
_entity_poly.entity_id
_entity_poly.type
_entity_poly.pdbx_seq_one_letter_code
_entity_poly.pdbx_strand_id
1 'polypeptide(L)'
;MSKATQSEAEPGVALEINGQDVQAREGQTILEAAREADIEIPTLCEHEPLTNVGGCRMCLVEIDGKRTETACTTTVQDGMEIEVDTDDLWDHRRTILELMFSEQNHYCMYCEMEGDCELEDLFNEAGLDACEYPLEYNDIEVDTSHSEITLDLDRCVLCGRCVRTCDEVVGNDTLTFKDRGLETEIVADDGVALGESSCISCGACAQACPTGAIYTNQSAYRGREEECDVVTTACTECSLGCELEVYTNSGRIVKIEGVEDGADAGQLCEMGRFGLLGDSRERIDEPSVRGDSVDVETAIERARESLDDADTINAVASSRLPTEVTEAFAASMDAYDASLEVPGAKRATDERRIAEKVAPLFNEHAGNLRASGPEAVLDAEAVAVFDTSIVDTHPVAASYVRRAAKDGATLVSVDADEDRFASKSDASIESGSALSRLTEDSVEVVEDDASALADSDTETLINAVPALEDGGISIIILGPEIEEEDTLINAYALAAMTDSKVLSLPDRVNSFVDGIGADDLHDDAEVAYLFAADDREDDLDRMVEVARTADTVIVQATRESILTKAADIVLPSLDWFERSGTVTDASGTDRELARVLDPRVAIDSDREVLSELAEGDILEVKP
;
A
#
# COMPACT_ATOMS: atom_id res chain seq x y z
N MET A 1 3.32 19.64 13.73
CA MET A 1 4.63 19.06 14.06
C MET A 1 4.42 17.57 14.06
N SER A 2 4.96 16.88 13.04
CA SER A 2 4.86 15.43 12.91
C SER A 2 5.45 14.73 14.15
N LYS A 3 4.84 13.62 14.59
CA LYS A 3 5.36 12.77 15.68
C LYS A 3 6.82 12.34 15.43
N ALA A 4 7.23 12.25 14.16
CA ALA A 4 8.60 11.93 13.76
C ALA A 4 9.65 12.88 14.35
N THR A 5 9.33 14.18 14.52
CA THR A 5 10.28 15.16 15.08
C THR A 5 10.43 15.08 16.61
N GLN A 6 9.56 14.35 17.31
CA GLN A 6 9.61 14.22 18.79
C GLN A 6 10.48 13.03 19.24
N SER A 7 10.74 12.06 18.37
CA SER A 7 11.55 10.86 18.61
C SER A 7 13.05 11.16 18.85
N GLU A 8 13.58 12.26 18.29
CA GLU A 8 15.02 12.57 18.31
C GLU A 8 15.51 13.42 19.49
N ALA A 9 14.64 13.84 20.42
CA ALA A 9 15.04 14.68 21.56
C ALA A 9 15.74 13.87 22.68
N GLU A 10 16.85 14.39 23.23
CA GLU A 10 17.52 13.76 24.38
C GLU A 10 16.60 13.77 25.63
N PRO A 11 16.50 12.67 26.39
CA PRO A 11 15.68 12.62 27.60
C PRO A 11 16.17 13.63 28.63
N GLY A 12 15.24 14.47 29.12
CA GLY A 12 15.57 15.62 29.95
C GLY A 12 14.54 15.94 31.04
N VAL A 13 13.43 15.20 31.09
CA VAL A 13 12.37 15.36 32.09
C VAL A 13 12.37 14.15 33.02
N ALA A 14 12.62 14.36 34.30
CA ALA A 14 12.55 13.30 35.30
C ALA A 14 11.18 13.29 35.97
N LEU A 15 10.51 12.14 36.00
CA LEU A 15 9.23 11.96 36.66
C LEU A 15 9.17 10.59 37.35
N GLU A 16 8.17 10.38 38.19
CA GLU A 16 7.91 9.12 38.86
C GLU A 16 6.55 8.58 38.42
N ILE A 17 6.49 7.32 37.97
CA ILE A 17 5.23 6.63 37.63
C ILE A 17 5.13 5.36 38.49
N ASN A 18 4.10 5.24 39.33
CA ASN A 18 3.94 4.13 40.30
C ASN A 18 5.19 3.89 41.17
N GLY A 19 5.90 4.95 41.57
CA GLY A 19 7.15 4.84 42.33
C GLY A 19 8.40 4.46 41.51
N GLN A 20 8.28 4.32 40.18
CA GLN A 20 9.41 4.07 39.27
C GLN A 20 9.92 5.39 38.69
N ASP A 21 11.23 5.65 38.83
CA ASP A 21 11.90 6.77 38.16
C ASP A 21 11.87 6.57 36.63
N VAL A 22 11.22 7.50 35.91
CA VAL A 22 11.11 7.50 34.45
C VAL A 22 11.79 8.75 33.89
N GLN A 23 12.51 8.57 32.78
CA GLN A 23 13.15 9.64 32.03
C GLN A 23 12.41 9.81 30.71
N ALA A 24 11.78 10.97 30.52
CA ALA A 24 11.00 11.26 29.33
C ALA A 24 11.59 12.43 28.54
N ARG A 25 11.15 12.54 27.29
CA ARG A 25 11.48 13.65 26.39
C ARG A 25 10.59 14.86 26.69
N GLU A 26 11.10 16.06 26.49
CA GLU A 26 10.29 17.27 26.61
C GLU A 26 9.18 17.28 25.54
N GLY A 27 7.93 17.50 25.94
CA GLY A 27 6.78 17.51 25.03
C GLY A 27 6.04 16.17 24.91
N GLN A 28 6.63 15.07 25.40
CA GLN A 28 6.01 13.74 25.42
C GLN A 28 4.77 13.71 26.34
N THR A 29 3.76 12.95 25.97
CA THR A 29 2.60 12.70 26.81
C THR A 29 2.92 11.71 27.93
N ILE A 30 2.12 11.71 29.00
CA ILE A 30 2.27 10.72 30.08
C ILE A 30 2.11 9.30 29.54
N LEU A 31 1.19 9.08 28.58
CA LEU A 31 0.96 7.77 27.98
C LEU A 31 2.20 7.25 27.22
N GLU A 32 2.80 8.11 26.38
CA GLU A 32 4.01 7.75 25.64
C GLU A 32 5.18 7.46 26.60
N ALA A 33 5.35 8.28 27.65
CA ALA A 33 6.40 8.08 28.65
C ALA A 33 6.19 6.79 29.46
N ALA A 34 4.93 6.42 29.75
CA ALA A 34 4.60 5.18 30.43
C ALA A 34 4.91 3.96 29.54
N ARG A 35 4.55 4.00 28.24
CA ARG A 35 4.87 2.93 27.28
C ARG A 35 6.37 2.70 27.14
N GLU A 36 7.16 3.77 26.98
CA GLU A 36 8.63 3.64 26.91
C GLU A 36 9.25 3.09 28.21
N ALA A 37 8.53 3.17 29.33
CA ALA A 37 8.94 2.62 30.62
C ALA A 37 8.35 1.23 30.93
N ASP A 38 7.72 0.58 29.94
CA ASP A 38 6.99 -0.70 30.09
C ASP A 38 5.86 -0.65 31.15
N ILE A 39 5.22 0.51 31.30
CA ILE A 39 4.08 0.73 32.20
C ILE A 39 2.81 0.84 31.37
N GLU A 40 1.93 -0.13 31.56
CA GLU A 40 0.66 -0.21 30.84
C GLU A 40 -0.38 0.75 31.44
N ILE A 41 -1.05 1.49 30.55
CA ILE A 41 -2.17 2.37 30.88
C ILE A 41 -3.31 2.01 29.92
N PRO A 42 -4.50 1.65 30.41
CA PRO A 42 -5.59 1.21 29.55
C PRO A 42 -6.06 2.35 28.63
N THR A 43 -6.25 2.02 27.36
CA THR A 43 -6.68 2.95 26.30
C THR A 43 -7.73 2.30 25.41
N LEU A 44 -8.62 3.10 24.81
CA LEU A 44 -9.62 2.60 23.85
C LEU A 44 -9.82 3.51 22.63
N CYS A 45 -9.66 4.83 22.79
CA CYS A 45 -9.68 5.76 21.65
C CYS A 45 -8.28 6.18 21.21
N GLU A 46 -7.24 5.78 21.91
CA GLU A 46 -5.88 6.06 21.48
C GLU A 46 -5.45 4.98 20.50
N HIS A 47 -4.73 5.36 19.46
CA HIS A 47 -4.18 4.48 18.44
C HIS A 47 -2.91 5.15 17.97
N GLU A 48 -1.80 4.43 17.89
CA GLU A 48 -0.47 5.03 17.76
C GLU A 48 -0.30 5.93 16.52
N PRO A 49 -0.77 5.53 15.33
CA PRO A 49 -0.90 6.40 14.16
C PRO A 49 -1.69 7.71 14.31
N LEU A 50 -2.58 7.82 15.30
CA LEU A 50 -3.59 8.88 15.36
C LEU A 50 -3.27 9.96 16.39
N THR A 51 -3.85 11.14 16.18
CA THR A 51 -3.77 12.26 17.13
C THR A 51 -4.58 11.98 18.38
N ASN A 52 -4.01 12.24 19.57
CA ASN A 52 -4.69 12.01 20.84
C ASN A 52 -5.85 12.99 21.11
N VAL A 53 -7.04 12.44 21.42
CA VAL A 53 -8.26 13.24 21.67
C VAL A 53 -8.80 13.16 23.11
N GLY A 54 -8.35 12.19 23.91
CA GLY A 54 -8.84 12.00 25.27
C GLY A 54 -10.34 11.72 25.38
N GLY A 55 -10.93 11.09 24.34
CA GLY A 55 -12.37 10.85 24.24
C GLY A 55 -12.87 9.76 25.20
N CYS A 56 -12.23 8.58 25.19
CA CYS A 56 -12.70 7.42 25.96
C CYS A 56 -12.51 7.52 27.48
N ARG A 57 -11.56 8.35 27.94
CA ARG A 57 -11.21 8.50 29.38
C ARG A 57 -10.76 7.20 30.08
N MET A 58 -10.36 6.16 29.34
CA MET A 58 -9.77 4.96 29.96
C MET A 58 -8.37 5.24 30.54
N CYS A 59 -7.60 6.11 29.88
CA CYS A 59 -6.24 6.47 30.28
C CYS A 59 -6.17 7.51 31.41
N LEU A 60 -7.18 7.58 32.28
CA LEU A 60 -7.14 8.47 33.44
C LEU A 60 -6.00 8.04 34.37
N VAL A 61 -5.25 9.03 34.85
CA VAL A 61 -4.14 8.86 35.81
C VAL A 61 -4.24 9.91 36.91
N GLU A 62 -3.70 9.61 38.08
CA GLU A 62 -3.64 10.53 39.21
C GLU A 62 -2.26 11.20 39.25
N ILE A 63 -2.23 12.54 39.32
CA ILE A 63 -1.02 13.35 39.32
C ILE A 63 -0.93 14.10 40.65
N ASP A 64 0.24 14.01 41.30
CA ASP A 64 0.60 14.64 42.59
C ASP A 64 -0.41 14.39 43.74
N GLY A 65 -1.13 13.27 43.67
CA GLY A 65 -2.18 12.86 44.63
C GLY A 65 -3.38 13.81 44.71
N LYS A 66 -3.65 14.59 43.65
CA LYS A 66 -4.65 15.68 43.69
C LYS A 66 -5.45 15.88 42.42
N ARG A 67 -4.94 15.48 41.26
CA ARG A 67 -5.56 15.73 39.96
C ARG A 67 -5.73 14.44 39.21
N THR A 68 -6.89 14.26 38.60
CA THR A 68 -7.13 13.17 37.65
C THR A 68 -7.18 13.76 36.26
N GLU A 69 -6.27 13.34 35.39
CA GLU A 69 -6.16 13.82 34.01
C GLU A 69 -5.96 12.64 33.05
N THR A 70 -6.13 12.87 31.75
CA THR A 70 -5.95 11.85 30.71
C THR A 70 -4.47 11.76 30.30
N ALA A 71 -3.88 10.58 30.44
CA ALA A 71 -2.46 10.36 30.13
C ALA A 71 -2.12 10.66 28.66
N CYS A 72 -3.03 10.41 27.72
CA CYS A 72 -2.78 10.58 26.29
C CYS A 72 -2.74 12.05 25.83
N THR A 73 -3.23 13.01 26.63
CA THR A 73 -3.26 14.44 26.25
C THR A 73 -2.46 15.32 27.19
N THR A 74 -2.03 14.80 28.34
CA THR A 74 -1.25 15.56 29.32
C THR A 74 0.24 15.34 29.09
N THR A 75 0.96 16.42 28.85
CA THR A 75 2.42 16.43 28.68
C THR A 75 3.15 16.25 30.01
N VAL A 76 4.23 15.47 30.01
CA VAL A 76 5.09 15.26 31.18
C VAL A 76 5.77 16.56 31.64
N GLN A 77 5.97 16.70 32.95
CA GLN A 77 6.70 17.81 33.56
C GLN A 77 7.69 17.27 34.60
N ASP A 78 8.79 17.99 34.78
CA ASP A 78 9.84 17.61 35.71
C ASP A 78 9.30 17.56 37.14
N GLY A 79 9.55 16.44 37.83
CA GLY A 79 9.10 16.16 39.18
C GLY A 79 7.63 15.78 39.32
N MET A 80 6.93 15.43 38.24
CA MET A 80 5.58 14.83 38.34
C MET A 80 5.64 13.49 39.06
N GLU A 81 4.73 13.29 40.01
CA GLU A 81 4.44 11.99 40.63
C GLU A 81 3.10 11.48 40.09
N ILE A 82 3.12 10.35 39.39
CA ILE A 82 1.97 9.80 38.66
C ILE A 82 1.63 8.41 39.18
N GLU A 83 0.37 8.19 39.50
CA GLU A 83 -0.18 6.88 39.83
C GLU A 83 -1.17 6.48 38.74
N VAL A 84 -1.04 5.27 38.18
CA VAL A 84 -1.86 4.80 37.06
C VAL A 84 -2.82 3.66 37.43
N ASP A 85 -2.61 3.06 38.61
CA ASP A 85 -3.35 1.89 39.11
C ASP A 85 -3.78 2.10 40.57
N THR A 86 -4.88 2.84 40.76
CA THR A 86 -5.48 3.09 42.07
C THR A 86 -6.96 2.68 42.08
N ASP A 87 -7.50 2.35 43.26
CA ASP A 87 -8.91 1.98 43.42
C ASP A 87 -9.85 3.08 42.89
N ASP A 88 -9.54 4.35 43.17
CA ASP A 88 -10.33 5.51 42.73
C ASP A 88 -10.32 5.65 41.18
N LEU A 89 -9.18 5.39 40.53
CA LEU A 89 -9.09 5.38 39.06
C LEU A 89 -9.93 4.26 38.46
N TRP A 90 -9.89 3.07 39.06
CA TRP A 90 -10.68 1.94 38.59
C TRP A 90 -12.18 2.12 38.81
N ASP A 91 -12.61 2.79 39.87
CA ASP A 91 -14.02 3.15 40.06
C ASP A 91 -14.51 4.08 38.93
N HIS A 92 -13.68 5.03 38.50
CA HIS A 92 -13.97 5.85 37.33
C HIS A 92 -14.02 5.04 36.04
N ARG A 93 -13.01 4.20 35.77
CA ARG A 93 -12.93 3.35 34.57
C ARG A 93 -14.11 2.39 34.46
N ARG A 94 -14.48 1.71 35.55
CA ARG A 94 -15.67 0.84 35.63
C ARG A 94 -16.94 1.59 35.26
N THR A 95 -17.15 2.77 35.87
CA THR A 95 -18.32 3.61 35.56
C THR A 95 -18.36 3.97 34.08
N ILE A 96 -17.23 4.34 33.48
CA ILE A 96 -17.13 4.70 32.06
C ILE A 96 -17.47 3.49 31.17
N LEU A 97 -16.89 2.32 31.45
CA LEU A 97 -17.15 1.09 30.71
C LEU A 97 -18.61 0.69 30.79
N GLU A 98 -19.22 0.70 31.99
CA GLU A 98 -20.62 0.37 32.15
C GLU A 98 -21.54 1.33 31.38
N LEU A 99 -21.19 2.62 31.29
CA LEU A 99 -21.92 3.59 30.46
C LEU A 99 -21.79 3.27 28.97
N MET A 100 -20.58 2.98 28.48
CA MET A 100 -20.37 2.57 27.08
C MET A 100 -21.21 1.34 26.72
N PHE A 101 -21.20 0.32 27.58
CA PHE A 101 -22.02 -0.89 27.40
C PHE A 101 -23.53 -0.63 27.51
N SER A 102 -23.95 0.46 28.18
CA SER A 102 -25.38 0.79 28.35
C SER A 102 -26.00 1.47 27.13
N GLU A 103 -25.21 2.22 26.36
CA GLU A 103 -25.68 2.98 25.20
C GLU A 103 -25.91 2.10 23.97
N GLN A 104 -25.12 1.05 23.80
CA GLN A 104 -25.09 0.23 22.58
C GLN A 104 -25.23 -1.28 22.85
N ASN A 105 -25.43 -2.05 21.79
CA ASN A 105 -25.75 -3.47 21.83
C ASN A 105 -24.48 -4.34 21.71
N HIS A 106 -23.96 -4.80 22.85
CA HIS A 106 -22.80 -5.69 22.89
C HIS A 106 -23.21 -7.15 23.11
N TYR A 107 -23.31 -7.91 22.01
CA TYR A 107 -23.62 -9.34 22.02
C TYR A 107 -22.38 -10.18 21.67
N CYS A 108 -21.36 -10.17 22.53
CA CYS A 108 -20.03 -10.74 22.25
C CYS A 108 -20.09 -12.17 21.67
N MET A 109 -20.97 -13.04 22.20
CA MET A 109 -21.12 -14.43 21.72
C MET A 109 -21.49 -14.59 20.23
N TYR A 110 -21.94 -13.52 19.57
CA TYR A 110 -22.26 -13.48 18.13
C TYR A 110 -21.41 -12.45 17.37
N CYS A 111 -20.54 -11.72 18.07
CA CYS A 111 -19.64 -10.74 17.46
C CYS A 111 -18.50 -11.47 16.75
N GLU A 112 -18.04 -10.95 15.63
CA GLU A 112 -16.88 -11.51 14.94
C GLU A 112 -15.55 -11.15 15.64
N MET A 113 -15.48 -9.99 16.31
CA MET A 113 -14.36 -9.59 17.20
C MET A 113 -14.37 -10.27 18.58
N GLU A 114 -15.16 -11.31 18.82
CA GLU A 114 -15.14 -11.97 20.15
C GLU A 114 -13.74 -12.52 20.46
N GLY A 115 -13.12 -12.00 21.53
CA GLY A 115 -11.75 -12.33 21.91
C GLY A 115 -10.66 -11.45 21.28
N ASP A 116 -11.00 -10.65 20.27
CA ASP A 116 -10.09 -9.66 19.64
C ASP A 116 -10.56 -8.22 19.90
N CYS A 117 -11.54 -8.03 20.80
CA CYS A 117 -12.21 -6.76 21.08
C CYS A 117 -11.58 -6.05 22.29
N GLU A 118 -10.92 -4.91 22.08
CA GLU A 118 -10.30 -4.12 23.15
C GLU A 118 -11.31 -3.66 24.22
N LEU A 119 -12.58 -3.43 23.84
CA LEU A 119 -13.62 -3.07 24.82
C LEU A 119 -13.97 -4.26 25.73
N GLU A 120 -13.99 -5.48 25.17
CA GLU A 120 -14.23 -6.71 25.94
C GLU A 120 -13.08 -6.93 26.93
N ASP A 121 -11.83 -6.75 26.48
CA ASP A 121 -10.64 -6.91 27.32
C ASP A 121 -10.65 -5.94 28.50
N LEU A 122 -10.94 -4.65 28.26
CA LEU A 122 -11.04 -3.65 29.32
C LEU A 122 -12.17 -3.94 30.30
N PHE A 123 -13.29 -4.50 29.83
CA PHE A 123 -14.40 -4.90 30.70
C PHE A 123 -14.00 -6.06 31.63
N ASN A 124 -13.30 -7.05 31.07
CA ASN A 124 -12.76 -8.19 31.81
C ASN A 124 -11.68 -7.75 32.81
N GLU A 125 -10.75 -6.89 32.39
CA GLU A 125 -9.69 -6.33 33.23
C GLU A 125 -10.27 -5.55 34.42
N ALA A 126 -11.33 -4.77 34.19
CA ALA A 126 -12.02 -4.02 35.23
C ALA A 126 -12.74 -4.89 36.27
N GLY A 127 -12.90 -6.20 35.99
CA GLY A 127 -13.58 -7.16 36.84
C GLY A 127 -15.09 -6.98 36.88
N LEU A 128 -15.69 -6.51 35.78
CA LEU A 128 -17.13 -6.33 35.65
C LEU A 128 -17.80 -7.64 35.21
N ASP A 129 -18.89 -8.01 35.89
CA ASP A 129 -19.69 -9.21 35.55
C ASP A 129 -21.05 -8.86 34.93
N ALA A 130 -21.50 -7.62 35.09
CA ALA A 130 -22.77 -7.10 34.58
C ALA A 130 -22.75 -5.56 34.56
N CYS A 131 -23.55 -4.96 33.67
CA CYS A 131 -23.82 -3.52 33.69
C CYS A 131 -24.92 -3.21 34.71
N GLU A 132 -24.65 -2.29 35.65
CA GLU A 132 -25.64 -1.81 36.63
C GLU A 132 -26.63 -0.80 36.03
N TYR A 133 -26.27 -0.18 34.90
CA TYR A 133 -27.10 0.78 34.20
C TYR A 133 -28.12 0.08 33.28
N PRO A 134 -29.32 0.66 33.10
CA PRO A 134 -30.29 0.14 32.14
C PRO A 134 -29.74 0.24 30.71
N LEU A 135 -29.74 -0.88 29.99
CA LEU A 135 -29.38 -0.92 28.58
C LEU A 135 -30.47 -0.24 27.73
N GLU A 136 -30.06 0.59 26.76
CA GLU A 136 -31.00 1.31 25.89
C GLU A 136 -31.62 0.42 24.81
N TYR A 137 -30.91 -0.61 24.34
CA TYR A 137 -31.32 -1.50 23.24
C TYR A 137 -31.80 -0.72 22.02
N ASN A 138 -30.94 0.16 21.52
CA ASN A 138 -31.18 0.88 20.26
C ASN A 138 -31.35 -0.11 19.10
N ASP A 139 -32.10 0.27 18.06
CA ASP A 139 -32.32 -0.57 16.87
C ASP A 139 -31.70 0.18 15.70
N ILE A 140 -30.40 -0.06 15.46
CA ILE A 140 -29.62 0.61 14.43
C ILE A 140 -29.52 -0.34 13.23
N GLU A 141 -29.84 0.15 12.04
CA GLU A 141 -29.76 -0.65 10.82
C GLU A 141 -28.29 -0.89 10.44
N VAL A 142 -27.93 -2.16 10.24
CA VAL A 142 -26.58 -2.55 9.79
C VAL A 142 -26.43 -2.19 8.31
N ASP A 143 -25.39 -1.44 7.98
CA ASP A 143 -25.07 -1.08 6.61
C ASP A 143 -24.11 -2.10 5.99
N THR A 144 -24.64 -2.91 5.09
CA THR A 144 -23.93 -3.91 4.29
C THR A 144 -23.88 -3.53 2.80
N SER A 145 -23.99 -2.23 2.48
CA SER A 145 -24.04 -1.75 1.09
C SER A 145 -22.70 -1.90 0.35
N HIS A 146 -21.59 -1.90 1.08
CA HIS A 146 -20.23 -2.03 0.54
C HIS A 146 -19.83 -3.50 0.38
N SER A 147 -19.07 -3.84 -0.66
CA SER A 147 -18.67 -5.22 -0.98
C SER A 147 -17.77 -5.85 0.07
N GLU A 148 -16.77 -5.10 0.55
CA GLU A 148 -15.73 -5.62 1.45
C GLU A 148 -15.89 -5.23 2.94
N ILE A 149 -16.69 -4.21 3.26
CA ILE A 149 -16.75 -3.61 4.61
C ILE A 149 -18.22 -3.56 5.06
N THR A 150 -18.48 -3.93 6.32
CA THR A 150 -19.80 -3.77 6.95
C THR A 150 -19.72 -2.82 8.15
N LEU A 151 -20.73 -1.95 8.28
CA LEU A 151 -20.92 -1.04 9.41
C LEU A 151 -22.07 -1.57 10.29
N ASP A 152 -21.69 -2.18 11.41
CA ASP A 152 -22.60 -2.62 12.47
C ASP A 152 -22.49 -1.64 13.66
N LEU A 153 -23.11 -0.47 13.50
CA LEU A 153 -22.98 0.64 14.45
C LEU A 153 -23.69 0.40 15.78
N ASP A 154 -24.46 -0.69 15.90
CA ASP A 154 -24.99 -1.21 17.17
C ASP A 154 -23.88 -1.53 18.18
N ARG A 155 -22.62 -1.63 17.74
CA ARG A 155 -21.44 -1.93 18.60
C ARG A 155 -20.55 -0.70 18.82
N CYS A 156 -20.88 0.44 18.22
CA CYS A 156 -19.99 1.59 18.14
C CYS A 156 -19.92 2.37 19.46
N VAL A 157 -18.74 2.45 20.07
CA VAL A 157 -18.50 3.27 21.28
C VAL A 157 -18.09 4.71 21.00
N LEU A 158 -18.29 5.19 19.77
CA LEU A 158 -17.97 6.56 19.34
C LEU A 158 -16.54 7.01 19.66
N CYS A 159 -15.56 6.08 19.62
CA CYS A 159 -14.16 6.38 19.93
C CYS A 159 -13.49 7.29 18.88
N GLY A 160 -14.07 7.39 17.68
CA GLY A 160 -13.57 8.22 16.59
C GLY A 160 -12.25 7.75 15.99
N ARG A 161 -11.80 6.50 16.22
CA ARG A 161 -10.62 5.95 15.53
C ARG A 161 -10.87 5.87 14.03
N CYS A 162 -11.99 5.28 13.60
CA CYS A 162 -12.35 5.17 12.18
C CYS A 162 -12.39 6.52 11.43
N VAL A 163 -12.98 7.55 12.05
CA VAL A 163 -13.04 8.92 11.52
C VAL A 163 -11.62 9.48 11.36
N ARG A 164 -10.81 9.42 12.42
CA ARG A 164 -9.43 9.93 12.40
C ARG A 164 -8.52 9.12 11.48
N THR A 165 -8.69 7.81 11.33
CA THR A 165 -7.91 7.02 10.37
C THR A 165 -8.26 7.44 8.94
N CYS A 166 -9.55 7.59 8.62
CA CYS A 166 -9.99 8.04 7.29
C CYS A 166 -9.48 9.47 6.96
N ASP A 167 -9.32 10.30 8.00
CA ASP A 167 -8.97 11.72 7.93
C ASP A 167 -7.45 12.00 7.98
N GLU A 168 -6.74 11.43 8.95
CA GLU A 168 -5.33 11.68 9.28
C GLU A 168 -4.37 10.72 8.56
N VAL A 169 -4.75 9.45 8.41
CA VAL A 169 -3.91 8.40 7.81
C VAL A 169 -4.21 8.22 6.33
N VAL A 170 -5.49 8.18 5.94
CA VAL A 170 -5.88 7.98 4.54
C VAL A 170 -6.03 9.31 3.79
N GLY A 171 -6.46 10.37 4.48
CA GLY A 171 -6.70 11.69 3.89
C GLY A 171 -7.91 11.77 2.94
N ASN A 172 -8.84 10.81 3.03
CA ASN A 172 -10.04 10.74 2.19
C ASN A 172 -11.27 11.42 2.82
N ASP A 173 -11.29 11.53 4.15
CA ASP A 173 -12.29 12.29 4.91
C ASP A 173 -13.77 11.83 4.72
N THR A 174 -14.01 10.55 4.40
CA THR A 174 -15.36 9.99 4.14
C THR A 174 -16.19 9.83 5.41
N LEU A 175 -15.59 9.37 6.52
CA LEU A 175 -16.31 9.07 7.75
C LEU A 175 -16.32 10.30 8.66
N THR A 176 -17.47 10.60 9.27
CA THR A 176 -17.60 11.72 10.21
C THR A 176 -18.65 11.46 11.30
N PHE A 177 -18.71 12.37 12.28
CA PHE A 177 -19.75 12.37 13.30
C PHE A 177 -20.93 13.23 12.86
N LYS A 178 -22.14 12.69 13.02
CA LYS A 178 -23.39 13.43 12.81
C LYS A 178 -24.13 13.62 14.14
N ASP A 179 -24.97 14.66 14.19
CA ASP A 179 -25.80 15.00 15.34
C ASP A 179 -24.98 15.21 16.64
N ARG A 180 -25.62 15.23 17.82
CA ARG A 180 -24.97 15.58 19.10
C ARG A 180 -25.55 14.83 20.29
N GLY A 181 -24.69 14.49 21.24
CA GLY A 181 -25.10 13.85 22.50
C GLY A 181 -25.45 12.39 22.25
N LEU A 182 -26.56 11.92 22.79
CA LEU A 182 -27.02 10.53 22.60
C LEU A 182 -27.43 10.22 21.15
N GLU A 183 -27.74 11.25 20.35
CA GLU A 183 -28.09 11.08 18.94
C GLU A 183 -26.83 11.03 18.04
N THR A 184 -25.62 11.08 18.60
CA THR A 184 -24.40 11.06 17.81
C THR A 184 -24.16 9.69 17.18
N GLU A 185 -23.95 9.67 15.87
CA GLU A 185 -23.65 8.47 15.08
C GLU A 185 -22.48 8.72 14.13
N ILE A 186 -21.82 7.65 13.71
CA ILE A 186 -20.84 7.68 12.62
C ILE A 186 -21.60 7.58 11.31
N VAL A 187 -21.27 8.45 10.35
CA VAL A 187 -21.85 8.41 9.00
C VAL A 187 -20.78 8.52 7.93
N ALA A 188 -21.10 8.05 6.73
CA ALA A 188 -20.33 8.31 5.52
C ALA A 188 -20.89 9.54 4.79
N ASP A 189 -20.01 10.45 4.37
CA ASP A 189 -20.32 11.74 3.73
C ASP A 189 -21.49 12.48 4.41
N ASP A 190 -22.60 12.71 3.69
CA ASP A 190 -23.82 13.38 4.20
C ASP A 190 -24.89 12.36 4.66
N GLY A 191 -24.45 11.25 5.26
CA GLY A 191 -25.35 10.20 5.77
C GLY A 191 -25.87 9.23 4.70
N VAL A 192 -25.09 9.02 3.64
CA VAL A 192 -25.36 7.97 2.64
C VAL A 192 -24.82 6.62 3.12
N ALA A 193 -25.26 5.54 2.49
CA ALA A 193 -24.71 4.21 2.75
C ALA A 193 -23.24 4.15 2.31
N LEU A 194 -22.39 3.37 2.99
CA LEU A 194 -20.94 3.33 2.73
C LEU A 194 -20.62 2.99 1.27
N GLY A 195 -21.34 2.04 0.66
CA GLY A 195 -21.14 1.64 -0.73
C GLY A 195 -21.56 2.70 -1.77
N GLU A 196 -22.26 3.75 -1.36
CA GLU A 196 -22.66 4.90 -2.20
C GLU A 196 -21.83 6.17 -1.89
N SER A 197 -20.91 6.09 -0.93
CA SER A 197 -20.11 7.21 -0.44
C SER A 197 -18.82 7.40 -1.23
N SER A 198 -18.02 8.39 -0.83
CA SER A 198 -16.66 8.65 -1.31
C SER A 198 -15.61 7.63 -0.83
N CYS A 199 -16.02 6.56 -0.14
CA CYS A 199 -15.13 5.50 0.36
C CYS A 199 -14.31 4.87 -0.78
N ILE A 200 -13.00 4.76 -0.57
CA ILE A 200 -12.05 4.16 -1.51
C ILE A 200 -11.70 2.69 -1.19
N SER A 201 -12.54 2.00 -0.41
CA SER A 201 -12.37 0.58 -0.07
C SER A 201 -11.01 0.18 0.56
N CYS A 202 -10.30 1.11 1.22
CA CYS A 202 -8.96 0.83 1.78
C CYS A 202 -8.97 -0.04 3.06
N GLY A 203 -10.11 -0.17 3.74
CA GLY A 203 -10.26 -0.99 4.95
C GLY A 203 -9.53 -0.49 6.21
N ALA A 204 -8.79 0.62 6.16
CA ALA A 204 -8.03 1.13 7.32
C ALA A 204 -8.94 1.47 8.53
N CYS A 205 -10.18 1.88 8.28
CA CYS A 205 -11.16 2.12 9.34
C CYS A 205 -11.63 0.83 10.04
N ALA A 206 -11.59 -0.32 9.34
CA ALA A 206 -11.91 -1.63 9.91
C ALA A 206 -10.73 -2.12 10.78
N GLN A 207 -9.49 -2.01 10.27
CA GLN A 207 -8.28 -2.33 11.04
C GLN A 207 -8.21 -1.54 12.36
N ALA A 208 -8.53 -0.24 12.32
CA ALA A 208 -8.47 0.61 13.50
C ALA A 208 -9.69 0.48 14.45
N CYS A 209 -10.69 -0.35 14.15
CA CYS A 209 -11.93 -0.43 14.93
C CYS A 209 -11.78 -1.37 16.15
N PRO A 210 -11.87 -0.86 17.40
CA PRO A 210 -11.61 -1.68 18.59
C PRO A 210 -12.75 -2.63 18.99
N THR A 211 -13.89 -2.57 18.32
CA THR A 211 -15.17 -3.17 18.79
C THR A 211 -15.88 -4.02 17.74
N GLY A 212 -15.36 -4.09 16.51
CA GLY A 212 -16.04 -4.77 15.41
C GLY A 212 -17.31 -4.05 14.95
N ALA A 213 -17.44 -2.74 15.22
CA ALA A 213 -18.49 -1.91 14.66
C ALA A 213 -18.26 -1.64 13.16
N ILE A 214 -16.99 -1.68 12.73
CA ILE A 214 -16.58 -1.68 11.34
C ILE A 214 -15.66 -2.89 11.18
N TYR A 215 -16.02 -3.80 10.28
CA TYR A 215 -15.25 -5.03 10.06
C TYR A 215 -15.26 -5.43 8.60
N THR A 216 -14.34 -6.32 8.23
CA THR A 216 -14.23 -6.80 6.85
C THR A 216 -15.11 -8.03 6.63
N ASN A 217 -15.82 -8.06 5.51
CA ASN A 217 -16.72 -9.15 5.13
C ASN A 217 -15.94 -10.45 4.88
N GLN A 218 -14.68 -10.32 4.43
CA GLN A 218 -13.82 -11.47 4.13
C GLN A 218 -13.34 -12.17 5.40
N SER A 219 -12.98 -11.43 6.46
CA SER A 219 -12.44 -12.00 7.71
C SER A 219 -13.53 -12.49 8.66
N ALA A 220 -14.73 -11.90 8.59
CA ALA A 220 -15.81 -12.14 9.54
C ALA A 220 -16.06 -13.64 9.76
N TYR A 221 -15.98 -14.07 11.02
CA TYR A 221 -16.23 -15.44 11.48
C TYR A 221 -15.28 -16.53 10.92
N ARG A 222 -14.10 -16.16 10.41
CA ARG A 222 -13.10 -17.13 9.89
C ARG A 222 -12.07 -17.60 10.92
N GLY A 223 -12.10 -17.08 12.13
CA GLY A 223 -11.19 -17.42 13.23
C GLY A 223 -10.82 -16.17 14.02
N ARG A 224 -10.30 -16.36 15.23
CA ARG A 224 -9.79 -15.28 16.07
C ARG A 224 -8.33 -14.98 15.74
N GLU A 225 -7.89 -13.75 15.98
CA GLU A 225 -6.50 -13.36 15.73
C GLU A 225 -5.52 -14.18 16.60
N GLU A 226 -5.86 -14.43 17.87
CA GLU A 226 -5.05 -15.27 18.77
C GLU A 226 -4.83 -16.72 18.26
N GLU A 227 -5.70 -17.20 17.36
CA GLU A 227 -5.61 -18.53 16.76
C GLU A 227 -4.88 -18.53 15.40
N CYS A 228 -4.47 -17.36 14.93
CA CYS A 228 -3.81 -17.20 13.63
C CYS A 228 -2.30 -17.21 13.77
N ASP A 229 -1.63 -17.80 12.78
CA ASP A 229 -0.23 -17.56 12.51
C ASP A 229 -0.13 -16.31 11.62
N VAL A 230 0.74 -15.36 11.98
CA VAL A 230 0.97 -14.11 11.24
C VAL A 230 2.30 -14.19 10.50
N VAL A 231 2.28 -13.90 9.20
CA VAL A 231 3.48 -13.81 8.36
C VAL A 231 3.53 -12.44 7.69
N THR A 232 4.63 -11.72 7.88
CA THR A 232 4.88 -10.44 7.20
C THR A 232 5.48 -10.70 5.81
N THR A 233 4.92 -10.09 4.77
CA THR A 233 5.38 -10.20 3.37
C THR A 233 5.09 -8.91 2.61
N ALA A 234 5.46 -8.81 1.33
CA ALA A 234 5.23 -7.61 0.52
C ALA A 234 4.09 -7.79 -0.50
N CYS A 235 3.37 -6.70 -0.79
CA CYS A 235 2.37 -6.62 -1.84
C CYS A 235 3.02 -6.49 -3.22
N THR A 236 2.51 -7.22 -4.22
CA THR A 236 3.02 -7.21 -5.60
C THR A 236 2.05 -6.53 -6.59
N GLU A 237 0.96 -5.93 -6.12
CA GLU A 237 -0.10 -5.38 -6.99
C GLU A 237 0.31 -4.10 -7.74
N CYS A 238 0.97 -3.15 -7.07
CA CYS A 238 1.48 -1.90 -7.67
C CYS A 238 2.96 -1.69 -7.31
N SER A 239 3.62 -0.65 -7.82
CA SER A 239 5.06 -0.44 -7.59
C SER A 239 5.48 -0.09 -6.16
N LEU A 240 4.56 0.12 -5.21
CA LEU A 240 4.92 0.57 -3.85
C LEU A 240 5.48 -0.53 -2.94
N GLY A 241 5.14 -1.80 -3.18
CA GLY A 241 5.63 -2.90 -2.34
C GLY A 241 5.21 -2.81 -0.87
N CYS A 242 3.97 -2.37 -0.57
CA CYS A 242 3.46 -2.23 0.80
C CYS A 242 3.64 -3.50 1.65
N GLU A 243 4.01 -3.34 2.91
CA GLU A 243 4.17 -4.46 3.85
C GLU A 243 2.82 -4.97 4.35
N LEU A 244 2.63 -6.28 4.28
CA LEU A 244 1.41 -7.00 4.58
C LEU A 244 1.62 -7.93 5.76
N GLU A 245 0.70 -7.92 6.72
CA GLU A 245 0.55 -8.98 7.70
C GLU A 245 -0.56 -9.94 7.25
N VAL A 246 -0.16 -11.16 6.91
CA VAL A 246 -1.11 -12.18 6.43
C VAL A 246 -1.44 -13.14 7.57
N TYR A 247 -2.70 -13.11 7.99
CA TYR A 247 -3.22 -13.93 9.07
C TYR A 247 -3.70 -15.25 8.48
N THR A 248 -3.17 -16.37 9.00
CA THR A 248 -3.55 -17.71 8.54
C THR A 248 -4.06 -18.58 9.68
N ASN A 249 -5.07 -19.38 9.39
CA ASN A 249 -5.58 -20.38 10.31
C ASN A 249 -5.89 -21.67 9.56
N SER A 250 -5.36 -22.79 10.05
CA SER A 250 -5.65 -24.13 9.52
C SER A 250 -5.38 -24.27 8.01
N GLY A 251 -4.31 -23.64 7.53
CA GLY A 251 -3.89 -23.67 6.12
C GLY A 251 -4.80 -22.87 5.18
N ARG A 252 -5.40 -21.78 5.66
CA ARG A 252 -6.20 -20.82 4.89
C ARG A 252 -5.84 -19.41 5.34
N ILE A 253 -5.90 -18.46 4.42
CA ILE A 253 -5.76 -17.05 4.75
C ILE A 253 -7.10 -16.54 5.31
N VAL A 254 -7.04 -15.91 6.48
CA VAL A 254 -8.18 -15.33 7.20
C VAL A 254 -8.39 -13.90 6.74
N LYS A 255 -7.33 -13.09 6.80
CA LYS A 255 -7.32 -11.67 6.44
C LYS A 255 -5.90 -11.16 6.14
N ILE A 256 -5.83 -9.96 5.58
CA ILE A 256 -4.60 -9.21 5.33
C ILE A 256 -4.74 -7.85 6.00
N GLU A 257 -3.77 -7.49 6.83
CA GLU A 257 -3.68 -6.19 7.50
C GLU A 257 -2.37 -5.49 7.11
N GLY A 258 -2.29 -4.18 7.29
CA GLY A 258 -1.05 -3.43 7.07
C GLY A 258 -0.23 -3.35 8.36
N VAL A 259 1.10 -3.39 8.24
CA VAL A 259 2.02 -3.23 9.37
C VAL A 259 1.94 -1.78 9.88
N GLU A 260 1.63 -1.58 11.16
CA GLU A 260 1.40 -0.23 11.70
C GLU A 260 2.69 0.54 12.03
N ASP A 261 3.84 -0.14 12.09
CA ASP A 261 5.15 0.41 12.47
C ASP A 261 5.87 1.24 11.36
N GLY A 262 5.13 1.68 10.33
CA GLY A 262 5.66 2.37 9.14
C GLY A 262 5.15 3.80 8.92
N ALA A 263 5.72 4.49 7.92
CA ALA A 263 5.28 5.84 7.53
C ALA A 263 3.84 5.87 6.95
N ASP A 264 3.39 4.73 6.45
CA ASP A 264 2.05 4.42 5.97
C ASP A 264 1.09 4.06 7.11
N ALA A 265 1.59 3.82 8.33
CA ALA A 265 0.79 3.59 9.52
C ALA A 265 -0.29 2.49 9.35
N GLY A 266 0.11 1.36 8.73
CA GLY A 266 -0.78 0.23 8.46
C GLY A 266 -1.72 0.42 7.26
N GLN A 267 -1.54 1.49 6.48
CA GLN A 267 -2.41 1.77 5.35
C GLN A 267 -2.14 0.84 4.16
N LEU A 268 -3.20 0.14 3.74
CA LEU A 268 -3.23 -0.62 2.48
C LEU A 268 -4.33 -0.08 1.57
N CYS A 269 -4.23 -0.37 0.28
CA CYS A 269 -5.30 -0.13 -0.69
C CYS A 269 -6.24 -1.34 -0.81
N GLU A 270 -7.35 -1.17 -1.53
CA GLU A 270 -8.30 -2.26 -1.82
C GLU A 270 -7.62 -3.47 -2.47
N MET A 271 -6.69 -3.23 -3.41
CA MET A 271 -5.98 -4.29 -4.14
C MET A 271 -5.15 -5.17 -3.19
N GLY A 272 -4.35 -4.56 -2.32
CA GLY A 272 -3.49 -5.28 -1.38
C GLY A 272 -4.25 -5.92 -0.21
N ARG A 273 -5.31 -5.27 0.28
CA ARG A 273 -6.06 -5.75 1.44
C ARG A 273 -7.10 -6.82 1.09
N PHE A 274 -7.85 -6.60 0.02
CA PHE A 274 -8.99 -7.43 -0.38
C PHE A 274 -8.76 -8.12 -1.73
N GLY A 275 -8.15 -7.42 -2.68
CA GLY A 275 -7.94 -7.90 -4.05
C GLY A 275 -7.13 -9.20 -4.12
N LEU A 276 -6.06 -9.32 -3.34
CA LEU A 276 -5.23 -10.54 -3.24
C LEU A 276 -6.00 -11.80 -2.82
N LEU A 277 -7.14 -11.65 -2.14
CA LEU A 277 -8.02 -12.74 -1.72
C LEU A 277 -9.27 -12.90 -2.61
N GLY A 278 -9.51 -11.95 -3.51
CA GLY A 278 -10.70 -11.89 -4.35
C GLY A 278 -10.68 -12.83 -5.57
N ASP A 279 -9.53 -13.42 -5.90
CA ASP A 279 -9.41 -14.26 -7.10
C ASP A 279 -10.10 -15.63 -6.94
N SER A 280 -11.24 -15.77 -7.60
CA SER A 280 -12.07 -16.97 -7.62
C SER A 280 -11.86 -17.87 -8.84
N ARG A 281 -10.90 -17.54 -9.73
CA ARG A 281 -10.56 -18.35 -10.90
C ARG A 281 -10.01 -19.72 -10.47
N GLU A 282 -10.27 -20.75 -11.26
CA GLU A 282 -9.84 -22.12 -10.95
C GLU A 282 -8.31 -22.22 -10.99
N ARG A 283 -7.73 -22.91 -9.99
CA ARG A 283 -6.28 -23.10 -9.86
C ARG A 283 -5.79 -24.10 -10.91
N ILE A 284 -4.65 -23.81 -11.54
CA ILE A 284 -3.98 -24.75 -12.45
C ILE A 284 -3.09 -25.65 -11.60
N ASP A 285 -3.61 -26.81 -11.22
CA ASP A 285 -2.90 -27.77 -10.36
C ASP A 285 -2.01 -28.72 -11.18
N GLU A 286 -2.41 -29.02 -12.42
CA GLU A 286 -1.74 -29.95 -13.34
C GLU A 286 -1.44 -29.24 -14.67
N PRO A 287 -0.30 -29.52 -15.32
CA PRO A 287 0.00 -28.98 -16.63
C PRO A 287 -0.84 -29.64 -17.73
N SER A 288 -0.95 -28.97 -18.87
CA SER A 288 -1.68 -29.51 -20.03
C SER A 288 -1.00 -29.19 -21.35
N VAL A 289 -1.20 -30.07 -22.33
CA VAL A 289 -0.75 -29.89 -23.72
C VAL A 289 -1.95 -30.06 -24.64
N ARG A 290 -2.29 -29.01 -25.38
CA ARG A 290 -3.49 -28.92 -26.25
C ARG A 290 -4.79 -29.28 -25.50
N GLY A 291 -4.84 -28.91 -24.23
CA GLY A 291 -5.98 -29.14 -23.34
C GLY A 291 -6.05 -30.55 -22.71
N ASP A 292 -5.12 -31.45 -23.03
CA ASP A 292 -5.00 -32.75 -22.37
C ASP A 292 -4.04 -32.63 -21.18
N SER A 293 -4.48 -33.02 -19.96
CA SER A 293 -3.63 -33.06 -18.76
C SER A 293 -2.49 -34.07 -18.93
N VAL A 294 -1.28 -33.67 -18.54
CA VAL A 294 -0.05 -34.45 -18.61
C VAL A 294 0.75 -34.29 -17.31
N ASP A 295 1.79 -35.09 -17.10
CA ASP A 295 2.76 -34.85 -16.03
C ASP A 295 3.70 -33.67 -16.37
N VAL A 296 4.30 -33.09 -15.32
CA VAL A 296 5.20 -31.92 -15.41
C VAL A 296 6.39 -32.18 -16.32
N GLU A 297 7.04 -33.35 -16.19
CA GLU A 297 8.19 -33.75 -17.03
C GLU A 297 7.80 -33.73 -18.52
N THR A 298 6.65 -34.35 -18.87
CA THR A 298 6.15 -34.35 -20.25
C THR A 298 5.82 -32.94 -20.75
N ALA A 299 5.22 -32.08 -19.93
CA ALA A 299 4.89 -30.71 -20.35
C ALA A 299 6.14 -29.86 -20.61
N ILE A 300 7.15 -29.98 -19.74
CA ILE A 300 8.44 -29.30 -19.89
C ILE A 300 9.18 -29.80 -21.13
N GLU A 301 9.22 -31.12 -21.36
CA GLU A 301 9.79 -31.69 -22.59
C GLU A 301 9.15 -31.09 -23.85
N ARG A 302 7.82 -30.93 -23.86
CA ARG A 302 7.09 -30.33 -24.99
C ARG A 302 7.37 -28.86 -25.17
N ALA A 303 7.41 -28.09 -24.08
CA ALA A 303 7.77 -26.68 -24.12
C ALA A 303 9.18 -26.51 -24.69
N ARG A 304 10.12 -27.36 -24.26
CA ARG A 304 11.49 -27.37 -24.74
C ARG A 304 11.60 -27.72 -26.22
N GLU A 305 10.92 -28.77 -26.67
CA GLU A 305 10.86 -29.13 -28.09
C GLU A 305 10.37 -27.94 -28.95
N SER A 306 9.35 -27.23 -28.49
CA SER A 306 8.83 -26.05 -29.19
C SER A 306 9.83 -24.89 -29.22
N LEU A 307 10.57 -24.64 -28.14
CA LEU A 307 11.58 -23.60 -28.08
C LEU A 307 12.83 -23.95 -28.91
N ASP A 308 13.29 -25.20 -28.86
CA ASP A 308 14.44 -25.71 -29.62
C ASP A 308 14.22 -25.65 -31.15
N ASP A 309 12.97 -25.83 -31.60
CA ASP A 309 12.60 -25.85 -33.02
C ASP A 309 12.28 -24.45 -33.59
N ALA A 310 12.23 -23.41 -32.75
CA ALA A 310 11.81 -22.06 -33.15
C ALA A 310 12.97 -21.17 -33.61
N ASP A 311 12.78 -20.43 -34.70
CA ASP A 311 13.73 -19.43 -35.18
C ASP A 311 13.55 -18.05 -34.50
N THR A 312 12.33 -17.72 -34.05
CA THR A 312 12.01 -16.47 -33.33
C THR A 312 11.11 -16.73 -32.13
N ILE A 313 11.50 -16.21 -30.97
CA ILE A 313 10.82 -16.44 -29.70
C ILE A 313 10.59 -15.10 -29.00
N ASN A 314 9.34 -14.84 -28.62
CA ASN A 314 8.99 -13.75 -27.72
C ASN A 314 8.72 -14.33 -26.32
N ALA A 315 9.35 -13.77 -25.31
CA ALA A 315 9.12 -14.11 -23.91
C ALA A 315 8.54 -12.91 -23.18
N VAL A 316 7.51 -13.12 -22.36
CA VAL A 316 6.96 -12.09 -21.48
C VAL A 316 6.84 -12.64 -20.06
N ALA A 317 7.39 -11.93 -19.08
CA ALA A 317 7.27 -12.30 -17.67
C ALA A 317 6.43 -11.27 -16.90
N SER A 318 5.55 -11.76 -16.03
CA SER A 318 4.86 -10.91 -15.07
C SER A 318 5.88 -10.24 -14.15
N SER A 319 5.73 -8.94 -13.93
CA SER A 319 6.58 -8.21 -13.00
C SER A 319 6.28 -8.56 -11.53
N ARG A 320 5.14 -9.23 -11.24
CA ARG A 320 4.78 -9.73 -9.90
C ARG A 320 5.63 -10.91 -9.43
N LEU A 321 6.41 -11.51 -10.34
CA LEU A 321 7.34 -12.57 -9.99
C LEU A 321 8.48 -12.03 -9.12
N PRO A 322 8.96 -12.79 -8.12
CA PRO A 322 10.16 -12.42 -7.37
C PRO A 322 11.33 -12.16 -8.32
N THR A 323 12.18 -11.19 -7.99
CA THR A 323 13.32 -10.75 -8.81
C THR A 323 14.15 -11.93 -9.31
N GLU A 324 14.42 -12.89 -8.44
CA GLU A 324 15.25 -14.04 -8.75
C GLU A 324 14.53 -15.09 -9.62
N VAL A 325 13.19 -15.14 -9.59
CA VAL A 325 12.41 -15.97 -10.52
C VAL A 325 12.43 -15.33 -11.90
N THR A 326 12.30 -14.01 -11.97
CA THR A 326 12.43 -13.24 -13.21
C THR A 326 13.85 -13.37 -13.81
N GLU A 327 14.90 -13.33 -12.98
CA GLU A 327 16.29 -13.61 -13.38
C GLU A 327 16.46 -15.04 -13.91
N ALA A 328 15.91 -16.04 -13.21
CA ALA A 328 15.95 -17.42 -13.66
C ALA A 328 15.22 -17.60 -15.00
N PHE A 329 14.11 -16.90 -15.20
CA PHE A 329 13.35 -16.92 -16.44
C PHE A 329 14.16 -16.28 -17.57
N ALA A 330 14.75 -15.12 -17.33
CA ALA A 330 15.62 -14.44 -18.28
C ALA A 330 16.82 -15.29 -18.69
N ALA A 331 17.50 -15.92 -17.72
CA ALA A 331 18.61 -16.83 -18.00
C ALA A 331 18.17 -18.06 -18.82
N SER A 332 16.96 -18.56 -18.58
CA SER A 332 16.40 -19.67 -19.35
C SER A 332 16.09 -19.25 -20.79
N MET A 333 15.52 -18.06 -20.99
CA MET A 333 15.17 -17.53 -22.31
C MET A 333 16.40 -17.09 -23.13
N ASP A 334 17.46 -16.60 -22.48
CA ASP A 334 18.76 -16.29 -23.12
C ASP A 334 19.40 -17.53 -23.77
N ALA A 335 19.22 -18.71 -23.17
CA ALA A 335 19.67 -19.97 -23.76
C ALA A 335 19.03 -20.29 -25.13
N TYR A 336 17.87 -19.68 -25.40
CA TYR A 336 17.10 -19.81 -26.64
C TYR A 336 17.18 -18.58 -27.54
N ASP A 337 18.00 -17.58 -27.22
CA ASP A 337 18.11 -16.30 -27.98
C ASP A 337 16.74 -15.59 -28.15
N ALA A 338 15.89 -15.69 -27.13
CA ALA A 338 14.55 -15.09 -27.13
C ALA A 338 14.57 -13.61 -26.77
N SER A 339 13.72 -12.80 -27.41
CA SER A 339 13.45 -11.42 -26.99
C SER A 339 12.57 -11.43 -25.75
N LEU A 340 13.03 -10.84 -24.64
CA LEU A 340 12.30 -10.83 -23.37
C LEU A 340 11.76 -9.44 -23.03
N GLU A 341 10.49 -9.39 -22.67
CA GLU A 341 9.83 -8.22 -22.10
C GLU A 341 9.35 -8.51 -20.67
N VAL A 342 9.67 -7.60 -19.75
CA VAL A 342 9.03 -7.47 -18.44
C VAL A 342 8.34 -6.11 -18.44
N PRO A 343 7.00 -6.06 -18.33
CA PRO A 343 6.26 -4.79 -18.35
C PRO A 343 6.85 -3.79 -17.34
N GLY A 344 7.10 -2.55 -17.79
CA GLY A 344 7.69 -1.48 -17.00
C GLY A 344 9.23 -1.37 -17.03
N ALA A 345 9.96 -2.43 -17.41
CA ALA A 345 11.43 -2.43 -17.40
C ALA A 345 12.07 -1.41 -18.37
N LYS A 346 11.41 -1.17 -19.52
CA LYS A 346 11.83 -0.17 -20.51
C LYS A 346 11.78 1.25 -19.94
N ARG A 347 10.67 1.62 -19.29
CA ARG A 347 10.49 2.94 -18.66
C ARG A 347 11.58 3.21 -17.62
N ALA A 348 11.88 2.25 -16.74
CA ALA A 348 12.93 2.41 -15.75
C ALA A 348 14.32 2.64 -16.37
N THR A 349 14.63 1.91 -17.45
CA THR A 349 15.87 2.06 -18.20
C THR A 349 15.98 3.45 -18.83
N ASP A 350 14.89 3.92 -19.44
CA ASP A 350 14.83 5.25 -20.05
C ASP A 350 14.96 6.36 -19.01
N GLU A 351 14.24 6.28 -17.89
CA GLU A 351 14.32 7.27 -16.81
C GLU A 351 15.74 7.38 -16.24
N ARG A 352 16.44 6.26 -16.02
CA ARG A 352 17.84 6.30 -15.57
C ARG A 352 18.73 7.01 -16.60
N ARG A 353 18.61 6.63 -17.86
CA ARG A 353 19.38 7.23 -18.97
C ARG A 353 19.10 8.73 -19.09
N ILE A 354 17.85 9.14 -18.92
CA ILE A 354 17.43 10.55 -18.92
C ILE A 354 18.06 11.28 -17.74
N ALA A 355 17.93 10.76 -16.52
CA ALA A 355 18.50 11.38 -15.32
C ALA A 355 20.02 11.58 -15.42
N GLU A 356 20.74 10.59 -15.95
CA GLU A 356 22.20 10.65 -16.17
C GLU A 356 22.61 11.70 -17.22
N LYS A 357 21.77 11.94 -18.23
CA LYS A 357 22.01 12.95 -19.27
C LYS A 357 21.62 14.35 -18.82
N VAL A 358 20.51 14.50 -18.10
CA VAL A 358 19.91 15.78 -17.71
C VAL A 358 20.61 16.41 -16.51
N ALA A 359 20.89 15.63 -15.46
CA ALA A 359 21.44 16.18 -14.22
C ALA A 359 22.74 17.01 -14.42
N PRO A 360 23.73 16.55 -15.23
CA PRO A 360 24.95 17.33 -15.47
C PRO A 360 24.72 18.68 -16.16
N LEU A 361 23.63 18.85 -16.91
CA LEU A 361 23.30 20.12 -17.58
C LEU A 361 22.99 21.24 -16.57
N PHE A 362 22.53 20.88 -15.37
CA PHE A 362 22.15 21.80 -14.30
C PHE A 362 23.11 21.79 -13.10
N ASN A 363 24.30 21.18 -13.25
CA ASN A 363 25.26 20.92 -12.16
C ASN A 363 24.72 20.04 -11.02
N GLU A 364 23.75 19.17 -11.34
CA GLU A 364 23.18 18.20 -10.40
C GLU A 364 23.74 16.79 -10.62
N HIS A 365 23.48 15.90 -9.65
CA HIS A 365 23.74 14.47 -9.78
C HIS A 365 22.44 13.70 -10.01
N ALA A 366 22.44 12.70 -10.89
CA ALA A 366 21.24 11.92 -11.22
C ALA A 366 20.57 11.31 -9.97
N GLY A 367 21.36 10.80 -9.02
CA GLY A 367 20.84 10.27 -7.75
C GLY A 367 20.19 11.31 -6.84
N ASN A 368 20.48 12.61 -7.03
CA ASN A 368 19.81 13.68 -6.31
C ASN A 368 18.44 14.02 -6.90
N LEU A 369 18.12 13.59 -8.12
CA LEU A 369 16.85 13.92 -8.75
C LEU A 369 15.71 12.99 -8.35
N ARG A 370 15.99 11.85 -7.69
CA ARG A 370 14.96 10.91 -7.25
C ARG A 370 14.57 11.13 -5.80
N ALA A 371 13.28 10.98 -5.51
CA ALA A 371 12.77 10.92 -4.15
C ALA A 371 13.23 9.61 -3.48
N SER A 372 13.37 9.64 -2.15
CA SER A 372 13.72 8.44 -1.37
C SER A 372 12.59 7.43 -1.26
N GLY A 373 11.35 7.89 -1.43
CA GLY A 373 10.14 7.10 -1.35
C GLY A 373 8.88 7.97 -1.35
N PRO A 374 7.69 7.36 -1.38
CA PRO A 374 6.41 8.07 -1.38
C PRO A 374 6.16 8.90 -0.11
N GLU A 375 6.73 8.49 1.02
CA GLU A 375 6.62 9.17 2.31
C GLU A 375 7.23 10.58 2.30
N ALA A 376 8.21 10.84 1.42
CA ALA A 376 8.83 12.16 1.26
C ALA A 376 7.81 13.24 0.86
N VAL A 377 6.66 12.86 0.30
CA VAL A 377 5.55 13.76 -0.05
C VAL A 377 4.96 14.45 1.17
N LEU A 378 5.00 13.83 2.36
CA LEU A 378 4.45 14.43 3.58
C LEU A 378 5.17 15.70 4.03
N ASP A 379 6.46 15.82 3.72
CA ASP A 379 7.29 16.97 4.08
C ASP A 379 7.39 18.03 2.96
N ALA A 380 6.68 17.82 1.84
CA ALA A 380 6.72 18.70 0.69
C ALA A 380 5.91 20.00 0.93
N GLU A 381 6.47 21.14 0.54
CA GLU A 381 5.75 22.44 0.56
C GLU A 381 4.91 22.63 -0.71
N ALA A 382 5.33 22.01 -1.82
CA ALA A 382 4.58 21.98 -3.07
C ALA A 382 4.80 20.65 -3.82
N VAL A 383 3.71 20.10 -4.34
CA VAL A 383 3.66 18.81 -5.07
C VAL A 383 3.04 19.02 -6.44
N ALA A 384 3.73 18.56 -7.47
CA ALA A 384 3.18 18.49 -8.83
C ALA A 384 2.94 17.03 -9.21
N VAL A 385 1.71 16.67 -9.53
CA VAL A 385 1.32 15.31 -9.94
C VAL A 385 1.05 15.30 -11.43
N PHE A 386 1.90 14.61 -12.18
CA PHE A 386 1.67 14.29 -13.57
C PHE A 386 1.01 12.92 -13.64
N ASP A 387 -0.14 12.84 -14.30
CA ASP A 387 -1.04 11.69 -14.29
C ASP A 387 -1.66 11.43 -12.89
N THR A 388 -2.93 11.83 -12.74
CA THR A 388 -3.71 11.68 -11.51
C THR A 388 -4.39 10.31 -11.39
N SER A 389 -4.19 9.40 -12.35
CA SER A 389 -4.62 7.99 -12.24
C SER A 389 -4.01 7.27 -11.03
N ILE A 390 -2.97 7.83 -10.41
CA ILE A 390 -2.39 7.36 -9.15
C ILE A 390 -3.43 7.22 -8.02
N VAL A 391 -4.56 7.93 -8.11
CA VAL A 391 -5.69 7.75 -7.19
C VAL A 391 -6.21 6.31 -7.19
N ASP A 392 -6.18 5.65 -8.34
CA ASP A 392 -6.70 4.30 -8.55
C ASP A 392 -5.57 3.27 -8.63
N THR A 393 -4.46 3.61 -9.30
CA THR A 393 -3.32 2.70 -9.50
C THR A 393 -2.38 2.64 -8.31
N HIS A 394 -2.21 3.75 -7.58
CA HIS A 394 -1.31 3.85 -6.41
C HIS A 394 -2.00 4.52 -5.22
N PRO A 395 -3.11 3.98 -4.67
CA PRO A 395 -3.93 4.72 -3.70
C PRO A 395 -3.20 5.11 -2.40
N VAL A 396 -2.18 4.33 -1.99
CA VAL A 396 -1.33 4.67 -0.84
C VAL A 396 -0.42 5.87 -1.16
N ALA A 397 0.15 5.95 -2.37
CA ALA A 397 0.87 7.15 -2.81
C ALA A 397 -0.05 8.38 -2.88
N ALA A 398 -1.25 8.21 -3.44
CA ALA A 398 -2.26 9.25 -3.49
C ALA A 398 -2.68 9.73 -2.09
N SER A 399 -2.64 8.85 -1.08
CA SER A 399 -2.90 9.21 0.31
C SER A 399 -1.88 10.19 0.87
N TYR A 400 -0.58 9.97 0.61
CA TYR A 400 0.45 10.93 1.00
C TYR A 400 0.23 12.30 0.35
N VAL A 401 -0.17 12.33 -0.93
CA VAL A 401 -0.54 13.59 -1.62
C VAL A 401 -1.73 14.28 -0.94
N ARG A 402 -2.79 13.54 -0.61
CA ARG A 402 -3.98 14.09 0.07
C ARG A 402 -3.64 14.66 1.45
N ARG A 403 -2.76 14.00 2.19
CA ARG A 403 -2.28 14.43 3.52
C ARG A 403 -1.42 15.68 3.40
N ALA A 404 -0.46 15.70 2.47
CA ALA A 404 0.37 16.87 2.22
C ALA A 404 -0.48 18.10 1.86
N ALA A 405 -1.44 17.96 0.94
CA ALA A 405 -2.36 19.03 0.57
C ALA A 405 -3.18 19.53 1.77
N LYS A 406 -3.65 18.62 2.63
CA LYS A 406 -4.39 18.95 3.86
C LYS A 406 -3.54 19.68 4.89
N ASP A 407 -2.25 19.34 4.99
CA ASP A 407 -1.28 20.00 5.85
C ASP A 407 -0.78 21.35 5.28
N GLY A 408 -1.29 21.75 4.11
CA GLY A 408 -1.10 23.05 3.51
C GLY A 408 -0.08 23.09 2.36
N ALA A 409 0.39 21.94 1.89
CA ALA A 409 1.21 21.87 0.69
C ALA A 409 0.40 22.32 -0.53
N THR A 410 1.04 23.04 -1.44
CA THR A 410 0.40 23.44 -2.71
C THR A 410 0.35 22.24 -3.65
N LEU A 411 -0.84 21.87 -4.15
CA LEU A 411 -1.02 20.74 -5.06
C LEU A 411 -1.36 21.21 -6.48
N VAL A 412 -0.52 20.81 -7.44
CA VAL A 412 -0.74 21.06 -8.87
C VAL A 412 -0.95 19.72 -9.58
N SER A 413 -2.08 19.54 -10.23
CA SER A 413 -2.37 18.36 -11.05
C SER A 413 -2.14 18.67 -12.54
N VAL A 414 -1.50 17.74 -13.24
CA VAL A 414 -1.27 17.77 -14.68
C VAL A 414 -1.80 16.45 -15.25
N ASP A 415 -2.93 16.50 -15.94
CA ASP A 415 -3.62 15.29 -16.40
C ASP A 415 -4.15 15.45 -17.83
N ALA A 416 -4.19 14.36 -18.60
CA ALA A 416 -4.83 14.36 -19.92
C ALA A 416 -6.36 14.41 -19.83
N ASP A 417 -6.91 13.84 -18.75
CA ASP A 417 -8.33 13.67 -18.48
C ASP A 417 -8.76 14.52 -17.27
N GLU A 418 -9.78 14.05 -16.53
CA GLU A 418 -10.31 14.72 -15.35
C GLU A 418 -9.35 14.57 -14.16
N ASP A 419 -9.03 15.69 -13.53
CA ASP A 419 -8.24 15.72 -12.29
C ASP A 419 -8.93 14.94 -11.16
N ARG A 420 -8.38 13.77 -10.84
CA ARG A 420 -8.90 12.89 -9.78
C ARG A 420 -8.63 13.42 -8.36
N PHE A 421 -7.83 14.48 -8.22
CA PHE A 421 -7.63 15.23 -6.97
C PHE A 421 -8.47 16.51 -6.86
N ALA A 422 -9.35 16.83 -7.81
CA ALA A 422 -9.96 18.16 -8.02
C ALA A 422 -10.55 18.89 -6.79
N SER A 423 -10.98 18.20 -5.73
CA SER A 423 -11.44 18.85 -4.49
C SER A 423 -10.31 19.38 -3.60
N LYS A 424 -9.08 18.91 -3.84
CA LYS A 424 -7.86 19.18 -3.06
C LYS A 424 -6.76 19.86 -3.88
N SER A 425 -6.85 19.91 -5.21
CA SER A 425 -5.87 20.59 -6.06
C SER A 425 -6.07 22.12 -6.04
N ASP A 426 -4.96 22.85 -5.93
CA ASP A 426 -4.96 24.32 -6.02
C ASP A 426 -4.99 24.79 -7.49
N ALA A 427 -4.40 24.00 -8.38
CA ALA A 427 -4.41 24.22 -9.82
C ALA A 427 -4.47 22.89 -10.57
N SER A 428 -5.24 22.86 -11.64
CA SER A 428 -5.35 21.72 -12.56
C SER A 428 -5.04 22.15 -13.99
N ILE A 429 -4.22 21.36 -14.67
CA ILE A 429 -3.67 21.66 -15.99
C ILE A 429 -3.91 20.47 -16.92
N GLU A 430 -4.59 20.72 -18.04
CA GLU A 430 -4.77 19.71 -19.08
C GLU A 430 -3.46 19.49 -19.86
N SER A 431 -2.90 18.27 -19.76
CA SER A 431 -1.59 17.85 -20.29
C SER A 431 -1.45 18.12 -21.79
N GLY A 432 -2.52 17.92 -22.56
CA GLY A 432 -2.60 18.18 -23.99
C GLY A 432 -2.37 19.63 -24.40
N SER A 433 -2.35 20.58 -23.45
CA SER A 433 -2.10 22.01 -23.69
C SER A 433 -0.79 22.57 -23.10
N ALA A 434 -0.17 21.84 -22.17
CA ALA A 434 1.00 22.28 -21.41
C ALA A 434 2.26 21.49 -21.77
N LEU A 435 2.17 20.16 -21.86
CA LEU A 435 3.26 19.32 -22.35
C LEU A 435 3.43 19.46 -23.87
N SER A 436 2.34 19.66 -24.61
CA SER A 436 2.41 19.96 -26.05
C SER A 436 3.15 21.28 -26.35
N ARG A 437 3.00 22.30 -25.48
CA ARG A 437 3.75 23.56 -25.54
C ARG A 437 5.21 23.40 -25.14
N LEU A 438 5.50 22.51 -24.19
CA LEU A 438 6.87 22.09 -23.92
C LEU A 438 7.44 21.40 -25.15
N THR A 439 6.78 20.40 -25.72
CA THR A 439 7.27 19.67 -26.90
C THR A 439 7.41 20.54 -28.15
N GLU A 440 6.55 21.54 -28.42
CA GLU A 440 6.73 22.41 -29.60
C GLU A 440 7.99 23.30 -29.50
N ASP A 441 8.40 23.71 -28.30
CA ASP A 441 9.63 24.48 -28.08
C ASP A 441 10.85 23.59 -27.73
N SER A 442 10.63 22.33 -27.32
CA SER A 442 11.64 21.40 -26.80
C SER A 442 12.11 20.33 -27.80
N VAL A 443 11.44 20.16 -28.94
CA VAL A 443 11.72 19.12 -29.97
C VAL A 443 12.90 19.47 -30.91
N GLU A 444 13.78 20.40 -30.54
CA GLU A 444 15.11 20.54 -31.16
C GLU A 444 16.25 20.05 -30.26
N VAL A 445 16.01 19.09 -29.35
CA VAL A 445 17.06 18.62 -28.43
C VAL A 445 16.94 17.14 -28.12
N VAL A 446 17.45 16.26 -28.99
CA VAL A 446 18.38 15.14 -28.67
C VAL A 446 18.87 14.55 -30.00
N GLU A 447 19.71 15.27 -30.76
CA GLU A 447 20.73 14.64 -31.64
C GLU A 447 21.93 15.59 -31.88
N ASP A 448 21.77 16.91 -31.75
CA ASP A 448 22.89 17.87 -31.81
C ASP A 448 22.73 19.00 -30.78
N ASP A 449 23.74 19.17 -29.93
CA ASP A 449 23.97 20.28 -28.98
C ASP A 449 22.86 20.59 -27.94
N ALA A 450 23.03 20.02 -26.72
CA ALA A 450 22.31 20.31 -25.47
C ALA A 450 22.45 21.75 -24.93
N SER A 451 22.60 22.75 -25.81
CA SER A 451 22.78 24.17 -25.47
C SER A 451 21.51 25.03 -25.65
N ALA A 452 20.43 24.46 -26.18
CA ALA A 452 19.18 25.18 -26.47
C ALA A 452 18.20 25.25 -25.28
N LEU A 453 18.28 24.34 -24.30
CA LEU A 453 17.45 24.36 -23.07
C LEU A 453 17.70 25.59 -22.16
N ALA A 454 18.70 26.41 -22.45
CA ALA A 454 19.16 27.49 -21.58
C ALA A 454 18.54 28.88 -21.86
N ASP A 455 17.78 29.09 -22.94
CA ASP A 455 17.49 30.47 -23.40
C ASP A 455 16.04 30.82 -23.86
N SER A 456 15.02 29.96 -23.78
CA SER A 456 13.63 30.41 -24.12
C SER A 456 12.43 29.87 -23.35
N ASP A 457 12.50 28.75 -22.62
CA ASP A 457 11.25 28.06 -22.22
C ASP A 457 10.93 28.16 -20.71
N THR A 458 11.79 28.85 -19.97
CA THR A 458 11.70 29.05 -18.51
C THR A 458 10.52 29.94 -18.10
N GLU A 459 10.19 30.97 -18.89
CA GLU A 459 9.06 31.85 -18.58
C GLU A 459 7.71 31.14 -18.80
N THR A 460 7.56 30.26 -19.79
CA THR A 460 6.25 29.70 -20.16
C THR A 460 5.74 28.67 -19.13
N LEU A 461 6.61 27.82 -18.59
CA LEU A 461 6.28 26.85 -17.54
C LEU A 461 5.99 27.53 -16.20
N ILE A 462 6.85 28.46 -15.77
CA ILE A 462 6.69 29.24 -14.54
C ILE A 462 5.42 30.10 -14.62
N ASN A 463 5.10 30.67 -15.79
CA ASN A 463 3.87 31.44 -16.01
C ASN A 463 2.61 30.55 -16.14
N ALA A 464 2.74 29.27 -16.52
CA ALA A 464 1.61 28.34 -16.64
C ALA A 464 1.15 27.81 -15.28
N VAL A 465 2.02 27.86 -14.27
CA VAL A 465 1.71 27.42 -12.91
C VAL A 465 2.01 28.58 -11.94
N PRO A 466 1.10 29.57 -11.81
CA PRO A 466 1.31 30.76 -10.96
C PRO A 466 1.67 30.44 -9.50
N ALA A 467 1.35 29.23 -9.04
CA ALA A 467 1.69 28.74 -7.71
C ALA A 467 3.21 28.43 -7.53
N LEU A 468 3.98 28.35 -8.63
CA LEU A 468 5.44 28.11 -8.61
C LEU A 468 6.28 29.37 -8.42
N GLU A 469 5.68 30.57 -8.53
CA GLU A 469 6.41 31.84 -8.45
C GLU A 469 6.94 32.15 -7.04
N ASP A 470 6.28 31.64 -5.99
CA ASP A 470 6.59 31.99 -4.58
C ASP A 470 7.11 30.81 -3.73
N GLY A 471 6.99 29.54 -4.18
CA GLY A 471 7.27 28.35 -3.34
C GLY A 471 8.35 27.37 -3.83
N GLY A 472 8.59 27.27 -5.14
CA GLY A 472 9.39 26.18 -5.72
C GLY A 472 8.70 24.80 -5.57
N ILE A 473 8.85 23.91 -6.55
CA ILE A 473 8.33 22.54 -6.41
C ILE A 473 9.24 21.77 -5.45
N SER A 474 8.70 21.06 -4.47
CA SER A 474 9.50 20.13 -3.66
C SER A 474 9.57 18.76 -4.32
N ILE A 475 8.43 18.25 -4.78
CA ILE A 475 8.30 16.91 -5.37
C ILE A 475 7.44 16.93 -6.64
N ILE A 476 7.94 16.25 -7.67
CA ILE A 476 7.26 15.95 -8.92
C ILE A 476 6.92 14.45 -8.92
N ILE A 477 5.64 14.11 -9.01
CA ILE A 477 5.17 12.73 -9.09
C ILE A 477 4.85 12.40 -10.55
N LEU A 478 5.34 11.26 -11.04
CA LEU A 478 5.06 10.74 -12.37
C LEU A 478 4.23 9.46 -12.24
N GLY A 479 2.96 9.52 -12.62
CA GLY A 479 2.05 8.38 -12.63
C GLY A 479 2.38 7.32 -13.68
N PRO A 480 1.68 6.17 -13.66
CA PRO A 480 1.97 5.03 -14.51
C PRO A 480 1.72 5.27 -16.00
N GLU A 481 0.80 6.16 -16.38
CA GLU A 481 0.47 6.41 -17.79
C GLU A 481 1.56 7.21 -18.54
N ILE A 482 2.51 7.79 -17.82
CA ILE A 482 3.62 8.55 -18.39
C ILE A 482 4.73 7.62 -18.88
N GLU A 483 4.63 7.19 -20.14
CA GLU A 483 5.66 6.36 -20.81
C GLU A 483 6.46 7.10 -21.88
N GLU A 484 5.97 8.25 -22.37
CA GLU A 484 6.61 9.00 -23.46
C GLU A 484 7.96 9.60 -23.03
N GLU A 485 9.02 9.29 -23.79
CA GLU A 485 10.38 9.74 -23.49
C GLU A 485 10.49 11.27 -23.36
N ASP A 486 9.84 12.02 -24.26
CA ASP A 486 9.84 13.49 -24.25
C ASP A 486 9.24 14.05 -22.96
N THR A 487 8.17 13.44 -22.47
CA THR A 487 7.50 13.84 -21.22
C THR A 487 8.38 13.55 -20.01
N LEU A 488 9.04 12.39 -19.98
CA LEU A 488 10.02 12.04 -18.95
C LEU A 488 11.21 13.01 -18.94
N ILE A 489 11.77 13.36 -20.11
CA ILE A 489 12.86 14.34 -20.23
C ILE A 489 12.44 15.68 -19.63
N ASN A 490 11.25 16.17 -19.98
CA ASN A 490 10.74 17.44 -19.47
C ASN A 490 10.56 17.44 -17.95
N ALA A 491 10.03 16.35 -17.39
CA ALA A 491 9.88 16.22 -15.94
C ALA A 491 11.21 16.22 -15.19
N TYR A 492 12.19 15.45 -15.64
CA TYR A 492 13.52 15.40 -15.02
C TYR A 492 14.29 16.71 -15.22
N ALA A 493 14.12 17.39 -16.36
CA ALA A 493 14.69 18.73 -16.58
C ALA A 493 14.08 19.75 -15.63
N LEU A 494 12.75 19.75 -15.47
CA LEU A 494 12.05 20.60 -14.52
C LEU A 494 12.57 20.35 -13.10
N ALA A 495 12.65 19.09 -12.66
CA ALA A 495 13.18 18.74 -11.35
C ALA A 495 14.60 19.28 -11.11
N ALA A 496 15.50 19.12 -12.09
CA ALA A 496 16.86 19.61 -12.00
C ALA A 496 16.94 21.15 -11.98
N MET A 497 16.02 21.84 -12.66
CA MET A 497 15.94 23.30 -12.69
C MET A 497 15.43 23.89 -11.37
N THR A 498 14.49 23.21 -10.71
CA THR A 498 13.82 23.69 -9.49
C THR A 498 14.39 23.10 -8.20
N ASP A 499 15.47 22.30 -8.28
CA ASP A 499 16.03 21.53 -7.17
C ASP A 499 14.98 20.63 -6.48
N SER A 500 14.08 20.08 -7.29
CA SER A 500 13.00 19.19 -6.83
C SER A 500 13.40 17.73 -6.96
N LYS A 501 12.63 16.85 -6.30
CA LYS A 501 12.75 15.40 -6.44
C LYS A 501 11.66 14.82 -7.32
N VAL A 502 11.97 13.81 -8.09
CA VAL A 502 11.06 13.02 -8.92
C VAL A 502 10.71 11.74 -8.17
N LEU A 503 9.43 11.52 -7.92
CA LEU A 503 8.87 10.25 -7.50
C LEU A 503 8.20 9.61 -8.71
N SER A 504 8.86 8.63 -9.32
CA SER A 504 8.27 7.87 -10.42
C SER A 504 7.52 6.66 -9.90
N LEU A 505 6.27 6.51 -10.31
CA LEU A 505 5.37 5.43 -9.92
C LEU A 505 5.00 4.63 -11.18
N PRO A 506 5.86 3.71 -11.65
CA PRO A 506 5.49 2.77 -12.70
C PRO A 506 4.35 1.88 -12.20
N ASP A 507 3.59 1.26 -13.11
CA ASP A 507 2.40 0.48 -12.75
C ASP A 507 2.69 -0.65 -11.75
N ARG A 508 3.87 -1.29 -11.84
CA ARG A 508 4.14 -2.55 -11.11
C ARG A 508 5.47 -2.60 -10.38
N VAL A 509 5.55 -3.48 -9.38
CA VAL A 509 6.82 -3.87 -8.72
C VAL A 509 7.82 -4.42 -9.73
N ASN A 510 9.10 -4.44 -9.37
CA ASN A 510 10.21 -4.88 -10.19
C ASN A 510 10.44 -4.10 -11.49
N SER A 511 9.69 -3.02 -11.74
CA SER A 511 9.92 -2.17 -12.91
C SER A 511 11.33 -1.60 -12.95
N PHE A 512 11.97 -1.37 -11.79
CA PHE A 512 13.35 -0.85 -11.68
C PHE A 512 14.45 -1.92 -11.58
N VAL A 513 14.12 -3.20 -11.77
CA VAL A 513 15.14 -4.25 -11.78
C VAL A 513 16.03 -4.08 -13.00
N ASP A 514 17.33 -3.92 -12.74
CA ASP A 514 18.29 -3.55 -13.76
C ASP A 514 18.65 -4.71 -14.70
N GLY A 515 18.52 -4.46 -16.01
CA GLY A 515 19.12 -5.32 -17.04
C GLY A 515 18.32 -6.56 -17.41
N ILE A 516 17.03 -6.61 -17.09
CA ILE A 516 16.16 -7.74 -17.40
C ILE A 516 14.91 -7.26 -18.15
N GLY A 517 14.60 -7.91 -19.27
CA GLY A 517 13.31 -7.79 -19.93
C GLY A 517 12.98 -6.43 -20.56
N ALA A 518 13.99 -5.70 -21.04
CA ALA A 518 13.81 -4.42 -21.71
C ALA A 518 13.97 -4.53 -23.25
N ASP A 519 13.86 -5.73 -23.81
CA ASP A 519 14.06 -5.96 -25.24
C ASP A 519 12.83 -5.53 -26.05
N ASP A 520 13.05 -5.14 -27.30
CA ASP A 520 11.95 -5.00 -28.25
C ASP A 520 11.58 -6.39 -28.79
N LEU A 521 10.32 -6.77 -28.61
CA LEU A 521 9.79 -8.05 -29.09
C LEU A 521 9.72 -8.09 -30.63
N HIS A 522 9.78 -9.30 -31.18
CA HIS A 522 9.56 -9.53 -32.61
C HIS A 522 8.10 -9.24 -33.00
N ASP A 523 7.89 -8.62 -34.17
CA ASP A 523 6.55 -8.36 -34.72
C ASP A 523 5.74 -9.67 -34.92
N ASP A 524 6.39 -10.70 -35.44
CA ASP A 524 5.86 -12.05 -35.65
C ASP A 524 6.86 -13.07 -35.05
N ALA A 525 6.42 -13.86 -34.07
CA ALA A 525 7.24 -14.89 -33.43
C ALA A 525 6.71 -16.29 -33.75
N GLU A 526 7.57 -17.30 -33.87
CA GLU A 526 7.09 -18.68 -34.02
C GLU A 526 6.55 -19.21 -32.67
N VAL A 527 7.18 -18.81 -31.57
CA VAL A 527 6.78 -19.20 -30.21
C VAL A 527 6.66 -17.98 -29.30
N ALA A 528 5.59 -17.95 -28.50
CA ALA A 528 5.47 -17.05 -27.36
C ALA A 528 5.50 -17.85 -26.04
N TYR A 529 6.44 -17.52 -25.14
CA TYR A 529 6.46 -18.03 -23.77
C TYR A 529 6.01 -16.94 -22.80
N LEU A 530 4.85 -17.14 -22.18
CA LEU A 530 4.15 -16.13 -21.39
C LEU A 530 4.07 -16.60 -19.94
N PHE A 531 4.95 -16.07 -19.09
CA PHE A 531 4.95 -16.35 -17.67
C PHE A 531 4.02 -15.36 -16.95
N ALA A 532 2.72 -15.68 -17.02
CA ALA A 532 1.63 -14.87 -16.49
C ALA A 532 1.48 -14.91 -14.96
N ALA A 533 2.07 -15.89 -14.28
CA ALA A 533 2.00 -15.96 -12.81
C ALA A 533 0.54 -15.88 -12.32
N ASP A 534 0.25 -14.99 -11.37
CA ASP A 534 -1.07 -14.70 -10.81
C ASP A 534 -1.76 -13.49 -11.45
N ASP A 535 -1.32 -13.04 -12.64
CA ASP A 535 -1.88 -11.88 -13.35
C ASP A 535 -3.38 -12.01 -13.69
N ARG A 536 -4.09 -10.88 -13.65
CA ARG A 536 -5.56 -10.83 -13.75
C ARG A 536 -6.01 -9.77 -14.74
N GLU A 537 -7.10 -10.07 -15.45
CA GLU A 537 -7.82 -9.10 -16.29
C GLU A 537 -6.87 -8.28 -17.19
N ASP A 538 -6.82 -6.96 -17.00
CA ASP A 538 -6.06 -6.01 -17.81
C ASP A 538 -4.54 -6.24 -17.74
N ASP A 539 -4.04 -6.89 -16.68
CA ASP A 539 -2.63 -7.27 -16.55
C ASP A 539 -2.18 -8.23 -17.67
N LEU A 540 -3.12 -9.01 -18.23
CA LEU A 540 -2.84 -9.98 -19.27
C LEU A 540 -2.88 -9.40 -20.67
N ASP A 541 -3.31 -8.15 -20.86
CA ASP A 541 -3.55 -7.59 -22.20
C ASP A 541 -2.29 -7.63 -23.07
N ARG A 542 -1.15 -7.22 -22.50
CA ARG A 542 0.14 -7.27 -23.20
C ARG A 542 0.52 -8.69 -23.61
N MET A 543 0.34 -9.66 -22.72
CA MET A 543 0.61 -11.08 -23.02
C MET A 543 -0.37 -11.64 -24.06
N VAL A 544 -1.63 -11.21 -24.04
CA VAL A 544 -2.65 -11.59 -25.03
C VAL A 544 -2.32 -11.02 -26.40
N GLU A 545 -1.78 -9.80 -26.49
CA GLU A 545 -1.28 -9.24 -27.75
C GLU A 545 -0.15 -10.07 -28.34
N VAL A 546 0.85 -10.41 -27.54
CA VAL A 546 2.00 -11.23 -27.95
C VAL A 546 1.56 -12.65 -28.33
N ALA A 547 0.61 -13.24 -27.60
CA ALA A 547 0.05 -14.56 -27.93
C ALA A 547 -0.62 -14.59 -29.32
N ARG A 548 -1.20 -13.48 -29.78
CA ARG A 548 -1.93 -13.42 -31.07
C ARG A 548 -1.01 -13.39 -32.28
N THR A 549 0.25 -13.00 -32.10
CA THR A 549 1.25 -12.93 -33.17
C THR A 549 2.13 -14.18 -33.22
N ALA A 550 1.91 -15.15 -32.32
CA ALA A 550 2.67 -16.39 -32.24
C ALA A 550 1.94 -17.60 -32.84
N ASP A 551 2.70 -18.53 -33.43
CA ASP A 551 2.16 -19.80 -33.95
C ASP A 551 1.95 -20.85 -32.85
N THR A 552 2.81 -20.86 -31.83
CA THR A 552 2.71 -21.72 -30.64
C THR A 552 2.76 -20.87 -29.38
N VAL A 553 1.83 -21.10 -28.44
CA VAL A 553 1.75 -20.33 -27.20
C VAL A 553 1.97 -21.24 -25.99
N ILE A 554 2.98 -20.92 -25.19
CA ILE A 554 3.29 -21.57 -23.91
C ILE A 554 2.93 -20.59 -22.80
N VAL A 555 2.14 -21.03 -21.83
CA VAL A 555 1.71 -20.19 -20.70
C VAL A 555 2.07 -20.85 -19.39
N GLN A 556 2.78 -20.14 -18.52
CA GLN A 556 2.99 -20.53 -17.13
C GLN A 556 2.16 -19.64 -16.22
N ALA A 557 1.15 -20.20 -15.57
CA ALA A 557 0.15 -19.42 -14.82
C ALA A 557 -0.38 -20.17 -13.59
N THR A 558 -0.81 -19.39 -12.61
CA THR A 558 -1.36 -19.86 -11.34
C THR A 558 -2.81 -20.29 -11.49
N ARG A 559 -3.60 -19.58 -12.31
CA ARG A 559 -5.07 -19.78 -12.45
C ARG A 559 -5.53 -19.70 -13.91
N GLU A 560 -6.70 -20.27 -14.17
CA GLU A 560 -7.31 -20.22 -15.49
C GLU A 560 -7.59 -18.78 -15.97
N SER A 561 -7.23 -18.49 -17.22
CA SER A 561 -7.51 -17.21 -17.86
C SER A 561 -7.87 -17.39 -19.34
N ILE A 562 -8.13 -16.28 -20.04
CA ILE A 562 -8.31 -16.31 -21.50
C ILE A 562 -7.02 -16.80 -22.18
N LEU A 563 -5.86 -16.45 -21.61
CA LEU A 563 -4.55 -16.83 -22.12
C LEU A 563 -4.32 -18.34 -22.01
N THR A 564 -4.58 -18.93 -20.85
CA THR A 564 -4.37 -20.38 -20.63
C THR A 564 -5.33 -21.22 -21.48
N LYS A 565 -6.52 -20.71 -21.80
CA LYS A 565 -7.48 -21.36 -22.69
C LYS A 565 -7.08 -21.31 -24.16
N ALA A 566 -6.26 -20.33 -24.54
CA ALA A 566 -5.73 -20.19 -25.90
C ALA A 566 -4.37 -20.87 -26.10
N ALA A 567 -3.70 -21.28 -25.02
CA ALA A 567 -2.37 -21.84 -25.04
C ALA A 567 -2.30 -23.27 -25.62
N ASP A 568 -1.20 -23.57 -26.29
CA ASP A 568 -0.85 -24.93 -26.71
C ASP A 568 -0.27 -25.75 -25.55
N ILE A 569 0.45 -25.09 -24.65
CA ILE A 569 1.07 -25.70 -23.47
C ILE A 569 0.78 -24.81 -22.27
N VAL A 570 0.29 -25.41 -21.17
CA VAL A 570 0.05 -24.73 -19.90
C VAL A 570 0.87 -25.40 -18.82
N LEU A 571 1.70 -24.62 -18.13
CA LEU A 571 2.48 -25.01 -16.97
C LEU A 571 1.90 -24.35 -15.71
N PRO A 572 1.79 -25.07 -14.58
CA PRO A 572 1.36 -24.47 -13.32
C PRO A 572 2.42 -23.49 -12.79
N SER A 573 1.97 -22.50 -12.02
CA SER A 573 2.84 -21.59 -11.24
C SER A 573 2.37 -21.52 -9.79
N LEU A 574 3.29 -21.13 -8.90
CA LEU A 574 2.97 -20.83 -7.50
C LEU A 574 2.06 -19.59 -7.39
N ASP A 575 1.28 -19.48 -6.31
CA ASP A 575 0.53 -18.25 -5.99
C ASP A 575 1.44 -17.23 -5.30
N TRP A 576 0.99 -15.98 -5.21
CA TRP A 576 1.70 -14.92 -4.49
C TRP A 576 2.05 -15.33 -3.05
N PHE A 577 1.14 -16.02 -2.35
CA PHE A 577 1.32 -16.47 -0.95
C PHE A 577 2.16 -17.74 -0.80
N GLU A 578 2.55 -18.40 -1.89
CA GLU A 578 3.38 -19.63 -1.90
C GLU A 578 4.84 -19.34 -2.28
N ARG A 579 5.10 -18.13 -2.81
CA ARG A 579 6.42 -17.69 -3.26
C ARG A 579 7.26 -17.14 -2.13
N SER A 580 8.56 -17.12 -2.38
CA SER A 580 9.56 -16.47 -1.53
C SER A 580 10.64 -15.84 -2.40
N GLY A 581 11.23 -14.74 -1.95
CA GLY A 581 12.29 -14.02 -2.66
C GLY A 581 12.22 -12.53 -2.36
N THR A 582 12.59 -11.69 -3.32
CA THR A 582 12.49 -10.24 -3.18
C THR A 582 11.71 -9.60 -4.31
N VAL A 583 11.15 -8.42 -4.07
CA VAL A 583 10.67 -7.52 -5.11
C VAL A 583 11.20 -6.12 -4.87
N THR A 584 11.56 -5.40 -5.93
CA THR A 584 12.05 -4.03 -5.83
C THR A 584 10.89 -3.05 -6.01
N ASP A 585 10.70 -2.15 -5.05
CA ASP A 585 9.68 -1.10 -5.10
C ASP A 585 10.10 0.11 -5.97
N ALA A 586 9.19 1.06 -6.14
CA ALA A 586 9.39 2.29 -6.92
C ALA A 586 10.55 3.17 -6.41
N SER A 587 10.91 3.01 -5.14
CA SER A 587 12.01 3.72 -4.49
C SER A 587 13.36 3.05 -4.74
N GLY A 588 13.37 1.86 -5.35
CA GLY A 588 14.55 1.03 -5.52
C GLY A 588 14.92 0.24 -4.27
N THR A 589 14.00 0.06 -3.33
CA THR A 589 14.20 -0.74 -2.12
C THR A 589 13.69 -2.16 -2.33
N ASP A 590 14.51 -3.14 -1.97
CA ASP A 590 14.11 -4.54 -2.00
C ASP A 590 13.21 -4.86 -0.80
N ARG A 591 12.05 -5.44 -1.11
CA ARG A 591 11.04 -5.91 -0.15
C ARG A 591 11.05 -7.42 -0.11
N GLU A 592 11.02 -7.97 1.10
CA GLU A 592 11.02 -9.42 1.30
C GLU A 592 9.64 -10.01 0.98
N LEU A 593 9.61 -11.03 0.13
CA LEU A 593 8.47 -11.93 -0.03
C LEU A 593 8.68 -13.15 0.84
N ALA A 594 7.89 -13.24 1.90
CA ALA A 594 7.82 -14.42 2.74
C ALA A 594 6.73 -15.37 2.26
N ARG A 595 7.05 -16.66 2.24
CA ARG A 595 6.08 -17.73 1.96
C ARG A 595 5.09 -17.82 3.12
N VAL A 596 3.80 -17.66 2.82
CA VAL A 596 2.70 -17.70 3.78
C VAL A 596 2.12 -19.12 3.90
N LEU A 597 1.90 -19.81 2.78
CA LEU A 597 1.42 -21.20 2.76
C LEU A 597 2.31 -22.08 1.90
N ASP A 598 2.34 -23.37 2.22
CA ASP A 598 3.00 -24.37 1.38
C ASP A 598 2.23 -24.59 0.05
N PRO A 599 2.94 -24.73 -1.08
CA PRO A 599 2.35 -25.05 -2.38
C PRO A 599 1.45 -26.29 -2.33
N ARG A 600 0.34 -26.27 -3.08
CA ARG A 600 -0.57 -27.41 -3.25
C ARG A 600 -0.71 -27.90 -4.68
N VAL A 601 0.17 -27.42 -5.56
CA VAL A 601 0.19 -27.74 -7.00
C VAL A 601 1.25 -28.78 -7.32
N ALA A 602 1.34 -29.21 -8.59
CA ALA A 602 2.29 -30.23 -9.02
C ALA A 602 3.78 -29.81 -8.98
N ILE A 603 4.08 -28.54 -8.69
CA ILE A 603 5.44 -27.99 -8.60
C ILE A 603 5.73 -27.45 -7.20
N ASP A 604 6.97 -27.62 -6.74
CA ASP A 604 7.45 -27.07 -5.46
C ASP A 604 8.08 -25.68 -5.63
N SER A 605 8.53 -25.33 -6.85
CA SER A 605 9.16 -24.05 -7.18
C SER A 605 9.00 -23.69 -8.66
N ASP A 606 8.69 -22.42 -8.95
CA ASP A 606 8.76 -21.88 -10.30
C ASP A 606 10.18 -22.00 -10.89
N ARG A 607 11.24 -21.84 -10.08
CA ARG A 607 12.64 -21.92 -10.54
C ARG A 607 13.04 -23.33 -10.99
N GLU A 608 12.41 -24.37 -10.43
CA GLU A 608 12.70 -25.76 -10.80
C GLU A 608 12.25 -26.02 -12.24
N VAL A 609 11.03 -25.59 -12.59
CA VAL A 609 10.50 -25.64 -13.96
C VAL A 609 11.42 -24.93 -14.94
N LEU A 610 11.89 -23.74 -14.59
CA LEU A 610 12.80 -22.95 -15.42
C LEU A 610 14.18 -23.61 -15.59
N SER A 611 14.72 -24.19 -14.52
CA SER A 611 16.01 -24.90 -14.58
C SER A 611 15.97 -26.13 -15.47
N GLU A 612 14.84 -26.85 -15.50
CA GLU A 612 14.65 -28.00 -16.39
C GLU A 612 14.48 -27.57 -17.85
N LEU A 613 13.88 -26.41 -18.11
CA LEU A 613 13.80 -25.83 -19.45
C LEU A 613 15.18 -25.49 -20.02
N ALA A 614 16.17 -25.07 -19.21
CA ALA A 614 17.46 -24.58 -19.72
C ALA A 614 18.59 -25.63 -19.83
N GLU A 615 18.34 -26.91 -19.53
CA GLU A 615 19.37 -27.98 -19.42
C GLU A 615 20.60 -27.61 -18.54
N GLY A 616 20.41 -26.93 -17.39
CA GLY A 616 21.54 -26.52 -16.54
C GLY A 616 21.18 -26.13 -15.09
N ASP A 617 22.16 -26.22 -14.18
CA ASP A 617 22.06 -25.81 -12.77
C ASP A 617 21.82 -24.28 -12.65
N ILE A 618 20.59 -23.81 -12.83
CA ILE A 618 20.16 -22.42 -12.54
C ILE A 618 20.01 -22.18 -11.02
N LEU A 619 20.20 -23.22 -10.20
CA LEU A 619 19.99 -23.20 -8.74
C LEU A 619 21.04 -22.41 -7.92
N GLU A 620 22.05 -21.78 -8.53
CA GLU A 620 23.05 -20.96 -7.83
C GLU A 620 22.79 -19.44 -7.95
N VAL A 621 21.59 -18.98 -7.63
CA VAL A 621 21.37 -17.58 -7.22
C VAL A 621 20.92 -17.59 -5.76
N LYS A 622 21.66 -16.85 -4.92
CA LYS A 622 21.64 -16.96 -3.46
C LYS A 622 20.23 -16.90 -2.85
N PRO A 623 20.00 -17.60 -1.73
CA PRO A 623 18.79 -17.44 -0.93
C PRO A 623 18.69 -16.06 -0.31
#